data_AF-A0A2V9NLL5-F1
#
_entry.id   AF-A0A2V9NLL5-F1
#
_cell.length_a   1.000
_cell.length_b   1.000
_cell.length_c   1.000
_cell.angle_alpha   90.00
_cell.angle_beta   90.00
_cell.angle_gamma   90.00
#
_symmetry.space_group_name_H-M   'P 1'
#
loop_
_entity.id
_entity.type
_entity.pdbx_description
1 polymer ?
#
loop_
_entity_poly.entity_id
_entity_poly.type
_entity_poly.pdbx_seq_one_letter_code
_entity_poly.pdbx_strand_id
1 'polypeptide(L)'
;MRLLATAFLLWASILTASAQQTTTPENAPAPEAHRFWDRNNVLLFSSVAVSRGLDYASTRNMQARGREEILLPDDVVNNSAGFASLEAAGTMTSVGLSYLFHRTGHHKLERWLSIGHIGVTGFGVVRNYSLESQHPR
;
A
#
# COMPACT_ATOMS: atom_id res chain seq x y z
N MET A 1 12.48 0.73 -42.79
CA MET A 1 12.43 -0.50 -41.96
C MET A 1 13.69 -0.60 -41.08
N ARG A 2 13.97 0.42 -40.26
CA ARG A 2 15.19 0.57 -39.45
C ARG A 2 14.91 1.23 -38.10
N LEU A 3 13.82 0.84 -37.44
CA LEU A 3 13.41 1.40 -36.13
C LEU A 3 12.84 0.32 -35.19
N LEU A 4 13.36 -0.91 -35.26
CA LEU A 4 12.95 -2.02 -34.38
C LEU A 4 14.15 -2.77 -33.78
N ALA A 5 15.26 -2.07 -33.51
CA ALA A 5 16.50 -2.68 -33.01
C ALA A 5 17.14 -1.96 -31.81
N THR A 6 16.41 -1.07 -31.12
CA THR A 6 16.96 -0.25 -30.02
C THR A 6 16.17 -0.35 -28.71
N ALA A 7 15.51 -1.49 -28.46
CA ALA A 7 14.83 -1.72 -27.17
C ALA A 7 15.24 -3.04 -26.47
N PHE A 8 16.18 -3.82 -27.03
CA PHE A 8 16.58 -5.12 -26.47
C PHE A 8 18.01 -5.16 -25.89
N LEU A 9 18.73 -4.03 -25.88
CA LEU A 9 20.13 -3.93 -25.45
C LEU A 9 20.34 -3.13 -24.15
N LEU A 10 19.31 -3.00 -23.31
CA LEU A 10 19.42 -2.43 -21.96
C LEU A 10 19.06 -3.42 -20.84
N TRP A 11 18.89 -4.71 -21.16
CA TRP A 11 18.62 -5.76 -20.15
C TRP A 11 19.89 -6.55 -19.75
N ALA A 12 20.94 -6.59 -20.59
CA ALA A 12 22.03 -7.57 -20.45
C ALA A 12 23.33 -7.06 -19.78
N SER A 13 23.31 -5.98 -19.00
CA SER A 13 24.54 -5.39 -18.44
C SER A 13 24.70 -5.53 -16.92
N ILE A 14 23.90 -6.34 -16.23
CA ILE A 14 24.06 -6.58 -14.78
C ILE A 14 24.43 -8.04 -14.51
N LEU A 15 25.51 -8.52 -15.12
CA LEU A 15 26.17 -9.76 -14.70
C LEU A 15 27.67 -9.67 -14.98
N THR A 16 28.32 -8.66 -14.41
CA THR A 16 29.75 -8.75 -14.11
C THR A 16 29.86 -8.71 -12.60
N ALA A 17 29.78 -9.89 -11.98
CA ALA A 17 30.12 -10.05 -10.58
C ALA A 17 31.63 -9.87 -10.44
N SER A 18 32.08 -8.64 -10.18
CA SER A 18 33.41 -8.42 -9.64
C SER A 18 33.44 -9.04 -8.25
N ALA A 19 34.21 -10.12 -8.09
CA ALA A 19 34.50 -10.71 -6.80
C ALA A 19 35.36 -9.72 -5.99
N GLN A 20 34.70 -8.79 -5.31
CA GLN A 20 35.34 -7.95 -4.30
C GLN A 20 35.64 -8.85 -3.11
N GLN A 21 36.94 -9.03 -2.87
CA GLN A 21 37.47 -9.75 -1.74
C GLN A 21 37.03 -9.02 -0.47
N THR A 22 36.07 -9.59 0.26
CA THR A 22 35.54 -9.03 1.49
C THR A 22 36.61 -9.12 2.56
N THR A 23 37.35 -8.04 2.78
CA THR A 23 38.11 -7.85 4.01
C THR A 23 37.10 -7.55 5.11
N THR A 24 36.63 -8.58 5.82
CA THR A 24 35.76 -8.42 6.98
C THR A 24 36.52 -7.61 8.04
N PRO A 25 36.09 -6.38 8.37
CA PRO A 25 36.68 -5.65 9.48
C PRO A 25 36.29 -6.38 10.76
N GLU A 26 37.26 -6.94 11.47
CA GLU A 26 37.08 -7.73 12.70
C GLU A 26 36.39 -6.95 13.85
N ASN A 27 36.21 -5.63 13.68
CA ASN A 27 35.55 -4.73 14.62
C ASN A 27 34.41 -3.90 14.01
N ALA A 28 33.83 -4.31 12.87
CA ALA A 28 32.63 -3.64 12.38
C ALA A 28 31.49 -3.85 13.40
N PRO A 29 30.83 -2.78 13.89
CA PRO A 29 29.68 -2.93 14.76
C PRO A 29 28.64 -3.80 14.04
N ALA A 30 28.03 -4.73 14.76
CA ALA A 30 27.01 -5.61 14.21
C ALA A 30 25.95 -4.75 13.50
N PRO A 31 25.51 -5.12 12.29
CA PRO A 31 24.53 -4.34 11.55
C PRO A 31 23.31 -4.09 12.44
N GLU A 32 22.89 -2.83 12.55
CA GLU A 32 21.78 -2.42 13.39
C GLU A 32 20.53 -3.23 13.00
N ALA A 33 19.96 -3.94 13.97
CA ALA A 33 18.80 -4.79 13.72
C ALA A 33 17.63 -3.91 13.22
N HIS A 34 17.03 -4.30 12.09
CA HIS A 34 15.87 -3.60 11.53
C HIS A 34 14.75 -3.56 12.56
N ARG A 35 14.30 -2.35 12.92
CA ARG A 35 13.25 -2.13 13.92
C ARG A 35 11.90 -2.05 13.23
N PHE A 36 10.90 -2.75 13.75
CA PHE A 36 9.55 -2.69 13.19
C PHE A 36 8.95 -1.27 13.20
N TRP A 37 9.14 -0.53 14.28
CA TRP A 37 8.71 0.86 14.39
C TRP A 37 9.81 1.83 13.97
N ASP A 38 10.36 1.63 12.77
CA ASP A 38 11.24 2.61 12.13
C ASP A 38 10.43 3.78 11.55
N ARG A 39 11.13 4.85 11.15
CA ARG A 39 10.49 6.03 10.56
C ARG A 39 9.69 5.70 9.30
N ASN A 40 10.13 4.73 8.49
CA ASN A 40 9.48 4.39 7.24
C ASN A 40 8.14 3.70 7.49
N ASN A 41 8.11 2.73 8.39
CA ASN A 41 6.88 2.02 8.76
C ASN A 41 5.91 2.94 9.48
N VAL A 42 6.37 3.85 10.33
CA VAL A 42 5.50 4.89 10.90
C VAL A 42 4.82 5.69 9.78
N LEU A 43 5.59 6.19 8.81
CA LEU A 43 5.02 6.93 7.67
C LEU A 43 4.06 6.08 6.83
N LEU A 44 4.42 4.82 6.55
CA LEU A 44 3.60 3.90 5.76
C LEU A 44 2.29 3.57 6.49
N PHE A 45 2.32 3.27 7.78
CA PHE A 45 1.12 2.95 8.56
C PHE A 45 0.24 4.17 8.77
N SER A 46 0.83 5.35 8.99
CA SER A 46 0.07 6.61 8.98
C SER A 46 -0.59 6.86 7.62
N SER A 47 0.11 6.58 6.52
CA SER A 47 -0.45 6.73 5.17
C SER A 47 -1.59 5.74 4.91
N VAL A 48 -1.49 4.50 5.39
CA VAL A 48 -2.60 3.53 5.37
C VAL A 48 -3.79 4.06 6.16
N ALA A 49 -3.59 4.54 7.40
CA ALA A 49 -4.68 5.06 8.21
C ALA A 49 -5.38 6.25 7.53
N VAL A 50 -4.61 7.17 6.95
CA VAL A 50 -5.15 8.30 6.17
C VAL A 50 -5.90 7.81 4.93
N SER A 51 -5.34 6.84 4.18
CA SER A 51 -5.99 6.35 2.96
C SER A 51 -7.32 5.65 3.25
N ARG A 52 -7.42 4.90 4.36
CA ARG A 52 -8.70 4.35 4.85
C ARG A 52 -9.69 5.46 5.23
N GLY A 53 -9.24 6.47 5.98
CA GLY A 53 -10.09 7.64 6.27
C GLY A 53 -10.61 8.34 5.02
N LEU A 54 -9.79 8.47 3.97
CA LEU A 54 -10.20 9.01 2.67
C LEU A 54 -11.17 8.09 1.93
N ASP A 55 -10.99 6.78 2.01
CA ASP A 55 -11.89 5.79 1.40
C ASP A 55 -13.30 5.91 2.00
N TYR A 56 -13.39 5.98 3.34
CA TYR A 56 -14.63 6.27 4.05
C TYR A 56 -15.29 7.56 3.53
N ALA A 57 -14.55 8.66 3.52
CA ALA A 57 -15.06 9.96 3.13
C ALA A 57 -15.52 9.98 1.66
N SER A 58 -14.73 9.37 0.77
CA SER A 58 -15.05 9.29 -0.67
C SER A 58 -16.32 8.47 -0.93
N THR A 59 -16.51 7.39 -0.17
CA THR A 59 -17.70 6.54 -0.24
C THR A 59 -18.92 7.30 0.27
N ARG A 60 -18.81 8.02 1.40
CA ARG A 60 -19.90 8.88 1.89
C ARG A 60 -20.27 9.98 0.91
N ASN A 61 -19.28 10.63 0.30
CA ASN A 61 -19.51 11.62 -0.73
C ASN A 61 -20.20 11.02 -1.96
N MET A 62 -19.76 9.84 -2.41
CA MET A 62 -20.39 9.11 -3.51
C MET A 62 -21.86 8.76 -3.18
N GLN A 63 -22.14 8.28 -1.97
CA GLN A 63 -23.49 8.00 -1.49
C GLN A 63 -24.39 9.23 -1.47
N ALA A 64 -23.88 10.36 -0.96
CA ALA A 64 -24.60 11.63 -0.97
C ALA A 64 -24.96 12.10 -2.41
N ARG A 65 -24.26 11.59 -3.42
CA ARG A 65 -24.50 11.86 -4.85
C ARG A 65 -25.39 10.82 -5.53
N GLY A 66 -26.13 10.03 -4.74
CA GLY A 66 -27.14 9.07 -5.22
C GLY A 66 -26.55 7.77 -5.77
N ARG A 67 -25.36 7.36 -5.33
CA ARG A 67 -24.68 6.15 -5.79
C ARG A 67 -24.52 5.16 -4.63
N GLU A 68 -24.55 3.87 -4.92
CA GLU A 68 -24.31 2.84 -3.90
C GLU A 68 -22.86 2.32 -3.95
N GLU A 69 -22.43 1.79 -2.81
CA GLU A 69 -21.19 1.03 -2.71
C GLU A 69 -21.47 -0.40 -3.26
N ILE A 70 -20.54 -0.99 -4.01
CA ILE A 70 -20.77 -2.26 -4.74
C ILE A 70 -20.04 -3.45 -4.10
N LEU A 71 -18.95 -3.22 -3.38
CA LEU A 71 -18.04 -4.27 -2.89
C LEU A 71 -18.35 -4.74 -1.46
N LEU A 72 -19.09 -3.95 -0.70
CA LEU A 72 -19.38 -4.10 0.71
C LEU A 72 -20.91 -4.18 0.92
N PRO A 73 -21.37 -5.01 1.88
CA PRO A 73 -22.79 -5.08 2.22
C PRO A 73 -23.37 -3.73 2.68
N ASP A 74 -24.58 -3.42 2.21
CA ASP A 74 -25.28 -2.17 2.51
C ASP A 74 -25.49 -1.94 4.02
N ASP A 75 -25.72 -3.01 4.79
CA ASP A 75 -25.91 -2.94 6.24
C ASP A 75 -24.64 -2.51 6.99
N VAL A 76 -23.46 -2.83 6.44
CA VAL A 76 -22.17 -2.37 6.96
C VAL A 76 -21.91 -0.94 6.52
N VAL A 77 -22.05 -0.63 5.23
CA VAL A 77 -21.69 0.69 4.68
C VAL A 77 -22.65 1.77 5.17
N ASN A 78 -23.95 1.50 5.26
CA ASN A 78 -24.96 2.49 5.67
C ASN A 78 -24.99 2.73 7.19
N ASN A 79 -24.29 1.91 7.96
CA ASN A 79 -24.01 2.18 9.38
C ASN A 79 -22.69 2.96 9.52
N SER A 80 -22.74 4.21 10.00
CA SER A 80 -21.53 5.03 10.15
C SER A 80 -20.48 4.41 11.07
N ALA A 81 -20.91 3.81 12.19
CA ALA A 81 -20.01 3.14 13.11
C ALA A 81 -19.52 1.80 12.54
N GLY A 82 -20.39 1.05 11.88
CA GLY A 82 -20.05 -0.22 11.21
C GLY A 82 -18.98 -0.02 10.15
N PHE A 83 -19.19 0.94 9.25
CA PHE A 83 -18.23 1.26 8.21
C PHE A 83 -16.91 1.78 8.78
N ALA A 84 -16.93 2.72 9.73
CA ALA A 84 -15.71 3.20 10.39
C ALA A 84 -14.93 2.07 11.09
N SER A 85 -15.64 1.09 11.66
CA SER A 85 -15.02 -0.10 12.26
C SER A 85 -14.34 -0.98 11.22
N LEU A 86 -14.94 -1.16 10.04
CA LEU A 86 -14.34 -1.89 8.93
C LEU A 86 -13.07 -1.19 8.41
N GLU A 87 -13.08 0.13 8.30
CA GLU A 87 -11.92 0.96 7.93
C GLU A 87 -10.76 0.79 8.90
N ALA A 88 -11.06 0.85 10.20
CA ALA A 88 -10.11 0.61 11.28
C ALA A 88 -9.57 -0.83 11.24
N ALA A 89 -10.45 -1.82 11.01
CA ALA A 89 -10.05 -3.21 10.86
C ALA A 89 -9.07 -3.40 9.70
N GLY A 90 -9.35 -2.82 8.52
CA GLY A 90 -8.43 -2.86 7.38
C GLY A 90 -7.07 -2.24 7.68
N THR A 91 -7.04 -1.13 8.41
CA THR A 91 -5.79 -0.50 8.89
C THR A 91 -5.01 -1.47 9.79
N MET A 92 -5.66 -2.04 10.80
CA MET A 92 -5.04 -2.97 11.74
C MET A 92 -4.56 -4.25 11.06
N THR A 93 -5.30 -4.79 10.10
CA THR A 93 -4.89 -5.95 9.31
C THR A 93 -3.61 -5.67 8.54
N SER A 94 -3.49 -4.47 7.94
CA SER A 94 -2.28 -4.08 7.21
C SER A 94 -1.05 -4.01 8.13
N VAL A 95 -1.20 -3.39 9.30
CA VAL A 95 -0.12 -3.32 10.31
C VAL A 95 0.23 -4.71 10.83
N GLY A 96 -0.76 -5.54 11.15
CA GLY A 96 -0.56 -6.88 11.69
C GLY A 96 0.12 -7.84 10.72
N LEU A 97 -0.27 -7.83 9.45
CA LEU A 97 0.40 -8.62 8.41
C LEU A 97 1.83 -8.10 8.14
N SER A 98 2.04 -6.78 8.18
CA SER A 98 3.39 -6.20 8.10
C SER A 98 4.26 -6.68 9.26
N TYR A 99 3.71 -6.72 10.48
CA TYR A 99 4.39 -7.28 11.66
C TYR A 99 4.74 -8.76 11.49
N LEU A 100 3.86 -9.56 10.88
CA LEU A 100 4.16 -10.96 10.58
C LEU A 100 5.32 -11.09 9.58
N PHE A 101 5.34 -10.28 8.53
CA PHE A 101 6.46 -10.24 7.58
C PHE A 101 7.76 -9.81 8.25
N HIS A 102 7.69 -8.81 9.13
CA HIS A 102 8.82 -8.38 9.92
C HIS A 102 9.40 -9.52 10.78
N ARG A 103 8.54 -10.19 11.55
CA ARG A 103 8.92 -11.27 12.46
C ARG A 103 9.49 -12.49 11.75
N THR A 104 9.12 -12.70 10.49
CA THR A 104 9.60 -13.79 9.63
C THR A 104 10.79 -13.37 8.74
N GLY A 105 11.31 -12.15 8.89
CA GLY A 105 12.48 -11.65 8.14
C GLY A 105 12.19 -11.14 6.73
N HIS A 106 10.92 -11.07 6.32
CA HIS A 106 10.50 -10.63 4.98
C HIS A 106 10.37 -9.09 4.91
N HIS A 107 11.43 -8.35 5.21
CA HIS A 107 11.39 -6.88 5.34
C HIS A 107 10.98 -6.12 4.06
N LYS A 108 11.14 -6.74 2.89
CA LYS A 108 10.61 -6.17 1.65
C LYS A 108 9.07 -6.28 1.61
N LEU A 109 8.51 -7.45 1.94
CA LEU A 109 7.06 -7.66 1.96
C LEU A 109 6.39 -6.83 3.06
N GLU A 110 7.05 -6.67 4.20
CA GLU A 110 6.66 -5.79 5.30
C GLU A 110 6.28 -4.39 4.79
N ARG A 111 7.11 -3.79 3.91
CA ARG A 111 6.87 -2.46 3.34
C ARG A 111 5.94 -2.49 2.13
N TRP A 112 6.12 -3.47 1.24
CA TRP A 112 5.30 -3.60 0.03
C TRP A 112 3.82 -3.81 0.33
N LEU A 113 3.49 -4.46 1.45
CA LEU A 113 2.11 -4.60 1.89
C LEU A 113 1.43 -3.24 2.06
N SER A 114 2.05 -2.31 2.79
CA SER A 114 1.48 -0.97 3.01
C SER A 114 1.42 -0.17 1.72
N ILE A 115 2.45 -0.23 0.88
CA ILE A 115 2.47 0.44 -0.43
C ILE A 115 1.32 -0.05 -1.31
N GLY A 116 1.12 -1.36 -1.40
CA GLY A 116 0.03 -1.97 -2.16
C GLY A 116 -1.34 -1.56 -1.61
N HIS A 117 -1.49 -1.59 -0.29
CA HIS A 117 -2.73 -1.17 0.37
C HIS A 117 -3.08 0.29 0.06
N ILE A 118 -2.11 1.21 0.18
CA ILE A 118 -2.29 2.63 -0.17
C ILE A 118 -2.66 2.78 -1.64
N GLY A 119 -2.01 2.04 -2.55
CA GLY A 119 -2.30 2.10 -3.98
C GLY A 119 -3.73 1.68 -4.32
N VAL A 120 -4.19 0.54 -3.77
CA VAL A 120 -5.55 0.03 -4.02
C VAL A 120 -6.61 0.96 -3.43
N THR A 121 -6.43 1.40 -2.17
CA THR A 121 -7.37 2.33 -1.52
C THR A 121 -7.39 3.69 -2.22
N GLY A 122 -6.22 4.23 -2.58
CA GLY A 122 -6.11 5.48 -3.32
C GLY A 122 -6.79 5.43 -4.69
N PHE A 123 -6.68 4.31 -5.41
CA PHE A 123 -7.42 4.10 -6.65
C PHE A 123 -8.94 4.14 -6.42
N GLY A 124 -9.43 3.45 -5.39
CA GLY A 124 -10.85 3.49 -5.01
C GLY A 124 -11.35 4.90 -4.72
N VAL A 125 -10.59 5.67 -3.92
CA VAL A 125 -10.87 7.07 -3.60
C VAL A 125 -10.99 7.93 -4.87
N VAL A 126 -10.00 7.86 -5.76
CA VAL A 126 -10.00 8.62 -7.02
C VAL A 126 -11.21 8.25 -7.88
N ARG A 127 -11.50 6.95 -8.00
CA ARG A 127 -12.63 6.44 -8.76
C ARG A 127 -13.95 6.96 -8.19
N ASN A 128 -14.13 6.94 -6.87
CA ASN A 128 -15.34 7.42 -6.20
C ASN A 128 -15.60 8.91 -6.45
N TYR A 129 -14.55 9.75 -6.43
CA TYR A 129 -14.68 11.16 -6.77
C TYR A 129 -14.90 11.42 -8.27
N SER A 130 -14.35 10.56 -9.14
CA SER A 130 -14.44 10.72 -10.60
C SER A 130 -15.80 10.32 -11.17
N LEU A 131 -16.63 9.59 -10.44
CA LEU A 131 -17.98 9.28 -10.88
C LEU A 131 -18.83 10.54 -10.96
N GLU A 132 -19.75 10.59 -11.92
CA GLU A 132 -20.79 11.62 -11.99
C GLU A 132 -21.90 11.38 -10.95
N SER A 133 -22.64 12.41 -10.59
CA SER A 133 -23.79 12.27 -9.67
C SER A 133 -24.94 11.55 -10.38
N GLN A 134 -25.65 10.68 -9.68
CA GLN A 134 -26.89 10.12 -10.22
C GLN A 134 -28.05 11.09 -9.98
N HIS A 135 -28.73 11.44 -11.06
CA HIS A 135 -29.95 12.24 -11.01
C HIS A 135 -31.14 11.32 -11.28
N PRO A 136 -32.25 11.46 -10.53
CA PRO A 136 -33.49 10.77 -10.87
C PRO A 136 -33.90 11.10 -12.31
N ARG A 137 -34.35 10.10 -13.06
CA ARG A 137 -34.96 10.31 -14.38
C ARG A 137 -36.42 10.72 -14.25
#